data_AF-A0A522WBD7-F1
#
_entry.id   AF-A0A522WBD7-F1
#
_cell.length_a   1.000
_cell.length_b   1.000
_cell.length_c   1.000
_cell.angle_alpha   90.00
_cell.angle_beta   90.00
_cell.angle_gamma   90.00
#
_symmetry.space_group_name_H-M   'P 1'
#
loop_
_entity.id
_entity.type
_entity.pdbx_description
1 polymer ?
#
loop_
_entity_poly.entity_id
_entity_poly.type
_entity_poly.pdbx_seq_one_letter_code
_entity_poly.pdbx_strand_id
1 'polypeptide(L)'
;IPAREATFRNLYLNQPVDADERFIPGTEWDACSAAVALASLRGRPCWAGLDLSSTQDLTALVLYFPEDGGAVLPFFWVPGGAIAEREDRDRVPYRVWAQQGHIEATNGRAIDRRAITRRLAEIASAFDVRGVAYDRWRFDDLAVILTDEGIDLPMKPWGQGYKDMGPAVDTLETLVLDRGLQHGGHPVLTWCVSNAVVTSDPAGARKLDKAKSIDRIDGIIALVMAVGIHAREPAPQQYSAEVMLI
;
A
#
# COMPACT_ATOMS: atom_id res chain seq x y z
N ILE A 1 20.81 8.90 1.18
CA ILE A 1 19.72 8.26 0.40
C ILE A 1 20.10 6.80 0.20
N PRO A 2 19.47 5.87 0.94
CA PRO A 2 19.77 4.43 0.84
C PRO A 2 19.56 3.85 -0.56
N ALA A 3 18.58 4.35 -1.32
CA ALA A 3 18.36 4.05 -2.74
C ALA A 3 19.43 4.61 -3.70
N ARG A 4 20.63 4.94 -3.21
CA ARG A 4 21.82 5.20 -4.03
C ARG A 4 23.03 4.42 -3.54
N GLU A 5 22.87 3.62 -2.49
CA GLU A 5 23.95 2.87 -1.87
C GLU A 5 24.51 1.82 -2.84
N ALA A 6 23.64 1.11 -3.56
CA ALA A 6 24.05 0.12 -4.56
C ALA A 6 24.83 0.79 -5.70
N THR A 7 24.30 1.90 -6.25
CA THR A 7 24.98 2.68 -7.28
C THR A 7 26.34 3.21 -6.80
N PHE A 8 26.42 3.69 -5.55
CA PHE A 8 27.66 4.19 -4.97
C PHE A 8 28.70 3.07 -4.78
N ARG A 9 28.28 1.92 -4.24
CA ARG A 9 29.13 0.73 -4.05
C ARG A 9 29.68 0.22 -5.38
N ASN A 10 28.85 0.18 -6.42
CA ASN A 10 29.26 -0.28 -7.74
C ASN A 10 30.23 0.70 -8.42
N LEU A 11 29.87 1.98 -8.51
CA LEU A 11 30.60 2.97 -9.32
C LEU A 11 31.82 3.57 -8.62
N TYR A 12 31.81 3.68 -7.29
CA TYR A 12 32.86 4.36 -6.54
C TYR A 12 33.69 3.43 -5.65
N LEU A 13 33.14 2.28 -5.25
CA LEU A 13 33.82 1.31 -4.39
C LEU A 13 34.21 0.02 -5.11
N ASN A 14 33.84 -0.15 -6.40
CA ASN A 14 34.04 -1.37 -7.18
C ASN A 14 33.55 -2.64 -6.46
N GLN A 15 32.48 -2.51 -5.67
CA GLN A 15 31.85 -3.63 -4.99
C GLN A 15 30.71 -4.17 -5.88
N PRO A 16 30.76 -5.43 -6.31
CA PRO A 16 29.64 -6.03 -7.04
C PRO A 16 28.41 -6.05 -6.13
N VAL A 17 27.34 -5.46 -6.63
CA VAL A 17 26.02 -5.42 -5.98
C VAL A 17 25.01 -6.01 -6.96
N ASP A 18 23.98 -6.68 -6.45
CA ASP A 18 22.84 -7.08 -7.28
C ASP A 18 22.30 -5.82 -7.98
N ALA A 19 22.10 -5.91 -9.29
CA ALA A 19 21.77 -4.76 -10.14
C ALA A 19 20.38 -4.18 -9.85
N ASP A 20 19.51 -4.94 -9.17
CA ASP A 20 18.16 -4.52 -8.81
C ASP A 20 18.16 -3.89 -7.41
N GLU A 21 17.82 -2.60 -7.35
CA GLU A 21 17.85 -1.82 -6.12
C GLU A 21 16.59 -2.13 -5.31
N ARG A 22 16.78 -2.76 -4.14
CA ARG A 22 15.70 -2.94 -3.15
C ARG A 22 15.17 -1.57 -2.75
N PHE A 23 13.84 -1.46 -2.66
CA PHE A 23 13.19 -0.17 -2.41
C PHE A 23 13.59 0.44 -1.06
N ILE A 24 13.29 -0.26 0.03
CA ILE A 24 13.52 0.22 1.40
C ILE A 24 14.38 -0.82 2.12
N PRO A 25 15.50 -0.41 2.75
CA PRO A 25 16.27 -1.31 3.60
C PRO A 25 15.41 -1.82 4.77
N GLY A 26 15.49 -3.12 5.07
CA GLY A 26 14.68 -3.73 6.13
C GLY A 26 14.83 -3.04 7.48
N THR A 27 16.02 -2.54 7.82
CA THR A 27 16.26 -1.81 9.08
C THR A 27 15.51 -0.48 9.16
N GLU A 28 15.34 0.23 8.05
CA GLU A 28 14.56 1.47 8.00
C GLU A 28 13.06 1.20 8.08
N TRP A 29 12.61 0.12 7.43
CA TRP A 29 11.23 -0.35 7.54
C TRP A 29 10.91 -0.76 8.98
N ASP A 30 11.72 -1.64 9.58
CA ASP A 30 11.49 -2.15 10.94
C ASP A 30 11.49 -1.04 12.00
N ALA A 31 12.20 0.07 11.77
CA ALA A 31 12.16 1.24 12.65
C ALA A 31 10.78 1.94 12.69
N CYS A 32 9.89 1.65 11.72
CA CYS A 32 8.53 2.14 11.62
C CYS A 32 7.48 1.12 12.12
N SER A 33 7.91 0.06 12.83
CA SER A 33 7.05 -1.05 13.29
C SER A 33 6.23 -0.77 14.55
N ALA A 34 6.21 0.48 15.04
CA ALA A 34 5.45 0.86 16.22
C ALA A 34 3.97 0.42 16.12
N ALA A 35 3.44 -0.10 17.22
CA ALA A 35 2.11 -0.69 17.26
C ALA A 35 1.02 0.34 16.95
N VAL A 36 0.10 -0.02 16.05
CA VAL A 36 -1.03 0.81 15.66
C VAL A 36 -2.26 0.41 16.48
N ALA A 37 -2.79 1.35 17.27
CA ALA A 37 -3.98 1.10 18.07
C ALA A 37 -5.26 1.29 17.22
N LEU A 38 -5.84 0.21 16.70
CA LEU A 38 -7.03 0.27 15.84
C LEU A 38 -8.20 1.07 16.44
N ALA A 39 -8.39 0.98 17.76
CA ALA A 39 -9.47 1.69 18.44
C ALA A 39 -9.31 3.22 18.38
N SER A 40 -8.08 3.75 18.35
CA SER A 40 -7.84 5.20 18.26
C SER A 40 -8.01 5.74 16.85
N LEU A 41 -8.02 4.88 15.84
CA LEU A 41 -8.18 5.27 14.44
C LEU A 41 -9.64 5.42 14.02
N ARG A 42 -10.61 4.94 14.82
CA ARG A 42 -12.03 5.02 14.46
C ARG A 42 -12.48 6.46 14.26
N GLY A 43 -13.16 6.71 13.14
CA GLY A 43 -13.61 8.04 12.72
C GLY A 43 -12.50 9.01 12.31
N ARG A 44 -11.24 8.55 12.28
CA ARG A 44 -10.11 9.40 11.90
C ARG A 44 -9.97 9.52 10.38
N PRO A 45 -9.53 10.67 9.87
CA PRO A 45 -9.27 10.88 8.45
C PRO A 45 -8.22 9.92 7.90
N CYS A 46 -8.53 9.27 6.78
CA CYS A 46 -7.59 8.38 6.12
C CYS A 46 -7.73 8.38 4.60
N TRP A 47 -6.64 7.94 3.98
CA TRP A 47 -6.55 7.71 2.54
C TRP A 47 -6.21 6.26 2.31
N ALA A 48 -6.74 5.69 1.24
CA ALA A 48 -6.58 4.29 0.93
C ALA A 48 -5.96 4.10 -0.44
N GLY A 49 -5.23 3.01 -0.61
CA GLY A 49 -4.86 2.49 -1.92
C GLY A 49 -5.33 1.06 -2.04
N LEU A 50 -5.95 0.74 -3.18
CA LEU A 50 -6.52 -0.55 -3.50
C LEU A 50 -5.80 -1.14 -4.72
N ASP A 51 -4.99 -2.17 -4.52
CA ASP A 51 -4.35 -2.94 -5.58
C ASP A 51 -5.17 -4.21 -5.86
N LEU A 52 -5.97 -4.15 -6.93
CA LEU A 52 -6.80 -5.26 -7.38
C LEU A 52 -5.95 -6.26 -8.14
N SER A 53 -5.81 -7.43 -7.52
CA SER A 53 -5.07 -8.54 -8.10
C SER A 53 -5.84 -9.17 -9.27
N SER A 54 -5.18 -10.10 -9.97
CA SER A 54 -5.88 -10.89 -10.99
C SER A 54 -6.84 -11.86 -10.30
N THR A 55 -7.55 -12.70 -11.06
CA THR A 55 -8.51 -13.65 -10.51
C THR A 55 -7.96 -14.52 -9.36
N GLN A 56 -6.64 -14.78 -9.35
CA GLN A 56 -6.06 -15.67 -8.35
C GLN A 56 -5.13 -14.95 -7.35
N ASP A 57 -4.61 -13.76 -7.63
CA ASP A 57 -3.47 -13.20 -6.88
C ASP A 57 -3.82 -12.57 -5.52
N LEU A 58 -2.81 -12.01 -4.84
CA LEU A 58 -2.96 -11.27 -3.59
C LEU A 58 -3.59 -9.92 -3.88
N THR A 59 -4.79 -9.67 -3.35
CA THR A 59 -5.40 -8.34 -3.38
C THR A 59 -5.07 -7.60 -2.08
N ALA A 60 -4.77 -6.31 -2.19
CA ALA A 60 -4.39 -5.49 -1.04
C ALA A 60 -5.17 -4.18 -1.01
N LEU A 61 -5.61 -3.80 0.18
CA LEU A 61 -6.13 -2.48 0.51
C LEU A 61 -5.31 -1.95 1.68
N VAL A 62 -4.76 -0.75 1.57
CA VAL A 62 -3.97 -0.17 2.65
C VAL A 62 -4.49 1.22 2.97
N LEU A 63 -4.90 1.43 4.23
CA LEU A 63 -5.26 2.72 4.77
C LEU A 63 -4.03 3.42 5.35
N TYR A 64 -3.93 4.72 5.16
CA TYR A 64 -2.90 5.61 5.67
C TYR A 64 -3.54 6.79 6.41
N PHE A 65 -3.11 7.01 7.64
CA PHE A 65 -3.61 8.01 8.58
C PHE A 65 -2.52 9.05 8.86
N PRO A 66 -2.34 10.07 8.01
CA PRO A 66 -1.25 11.04 8.12
C PRO A 66 -1.32 11.86 9.41
N GLU A 67 -2.51 12.19 9.89
CA GLU A 67 -2.73 12.98 11.11
C GLU A 67 -2.55 12.16 12.40
N ASP A 68 -2.43 10.83 12.30
CA ASP A 68 -2.34 9.91 13.43
C ASP A 68 -0.96 9.23 13.46
N GLY A 69 0.10 10.04 13.33
CA GLY A 69 1.48 9.56 13.34
C GLY A 69 1.88 8.78 12.09
N GLY A 70 1.12 8.91 11.00
CA GLY A 70 1.33 8.14 9.77
C GLY A 70 0.96 6.66 9.94
N ALA A 71 -0.03 6.36 10.77
CA ALA A 71 -0.47 4.98 10.99
C ALA A 71 -0.94 4.32 9.68
N VAL A 72 -0.62 3.04 9.54
CA VAL A 72 -0.94 2.22 8.37
C VAL A 72 -1.77 1.03 8.83
N LEU A 73 -2.90 0.82 8.15
CA LEU A 73 -3.78 -0.32 8.40
C LEU A 73 -4.01 -1.10 7.10
N PRO A 74 -3.31 -2.22 6.89
CA PRO A 74 -3.45 -3.01 5.69
C PRO A 74 -4.50 -4.13 5.84
N PHE A 75 -5.15 -4.46 4.73
CA PHE A 75 -6.08 -5.56 4.56
C PHE A 75 -5.67 -6.34 3.31
N PHE A 76 -5.70 -7.67 3.40
CA PHE A 76 -5.22 -8.55 2.35
C PHE A 76 -6.22 -9.66 2.08
N TRP A 77 -6.36 -10.04 0.82
CA TRP A 77 -7.20 -11.16 0.40
C TRP A 77 -6.47 -12.11 -0.52
N VAL A 78 -6.76 -13.41 -0.34
CA VAL A 78 -6.36 -14.48 -1.25
C VAL A 78 -7.54 -15.43 -1.51
N PRO A 79 -7.56 -16.16 -2.64
CA PRO A 79 -8.55 -17.22 -2.85
C PRO A 79 -8.27 -18.40 -1.92
N GLY A 80 -9.20 -18.70 -1.01
CA GLY A 80 -9.06 -19.76 -0.01
C GLY A 80 -9.01 -21.17 -0.61
N GLY A 81 -9.71 -21.41 -1.72
CA GLY A 81 -9.77 -22.72 -2.38
C GLY A 81 -8.45 -23.19 -3.00
N ALA A 82 -7.43 -22.33 -3.05
CA ALA A 82 -6.09 -22.67 -3.54
C ALA A 82 -4.97 -22.22 -2.58
N ILE A 83 -5.29 -21.92 -1.31
CA ILE A 83 -4.32 -21.35 -0.36
C ILE A 83 -3.15 -22.31 -0.04
N ALA A 84 -3.42 -23.62 0.01
CA ALA A 84 -2.37 -24.62 0.24
C ALA A 84 -1.43 -24.76 -0.97
N GLU A 85 -1.99 -24.87 -2.19
CA GLU A 85 -1.22 -24.90 -3.44
C GLU A 85 -0.31 -23.66 -3.57
N ARG A 86 -0.81 -22.50 -3.12
CA ARG A 86 -0.07 -21.23 -3.10
C ARG A 86 1.08 -21.23 -2.10
N GLU A 87 0.82 -21.66 -0.87
CA GLU A 87 1.86 -21.76 0.16
C GLU A 87 3.00 -22.69 -0.26
N ASP A 88 2.68 -23.81 -0.91
CA ASP A 88 3.70 -24.73 -1.43
C ASP A 88 4.52 -24.13 -2.58
N ARG A 89 3.85 -23.41 -3.50
CA ARG A 89 4.48 -22.76 -4.66
C ARG A 89 5.36 -21.59 -4.27
N ASP A 90 4.81 -20.67 -3.48
CA ASP A 90 5.45 -19.39 -3.15
C ASP A 90 6.39 -19.54 -1.93
N ARG A 91 6.30 -20.66 -1.20
CA ARG A 91 7.05 -20.91 0.06
C ARG A 91 6.79 -19.84 1.12
N VAL A 92 5.55 -19.34 1.15
CA VAL A 92 5.08 -18.24 1.99
C VAL A 92 3.95 -18.76 2.89
N PRO A 93 3.94 -18.46 4.20
CA PRO A 93 3.04 -19.08 5.16
C PRO A 93 1.61 -18.50 5.13
N TYR A 94 0.94 -18.55 3.98
CA TYR A 94 -0.40 -17.98 3.78
C TYR A 94 -1.44 -18.55 4.73
N ARG A 95 -1.42 -19.85 5.03
CA ARG A 95 -2.37 -20.46 5.96
C ARG A 95 -2.17 -19.96 7.38
N VAL A 96 -0.93 -19.75 7.80
CA VAL A 96 -0.62 -19.20 9.13
C VAL A 96 -1.11 -17.76 9.22
N TRP A 97 -0.84 -16.94 8.19
CA TRP A 97 -1.34 -15.57 8.14
C TRP A 97 -2.87 -15.49 8.12
N ALA A 98 -3.53 -16.43 7.44
CA ALA A 98 -5.00 -16.51 7.46
C ALA A 98 -5.53 -16.89 8.85
N GLN A 99 -4.92 -17.88 9.52
CA GLN A 99 -5.28 -18.26 10.90
C GLN A 99 -5.06 -17.13 11.91
N GLN A 100 -4.03 -16.31 11.70
CA GLN A 100 -3.71 -15.15 12.53
C GLN A 100 -4.54 -13.90 12.19
N GLY A 101 -5.37 -13.94 11.14
CA GLY A 101 -6.17 -12.80 10.71
C GLY A 101 -5.41 -11.71 9.96
N HIS A 102 -4.18 -11.98 9.50
CA HIS A 102 -3.40 -11.05 8.66
C HIS A 102 -3.81 -11.08 7.19
N ILE A 103 -4.48 -12.14 6.74
CA ILE A 103 -5.03 -12.28 5.39
C ILE A 103 -6.42 -12.91 5.48
N GLU A 104 -7.34 -12.40 4.68
CA GLU A 104 -8.68 -12.97 4.53
C GLU A 104 -8.70 -13.96 3.35
N ALA A 105 -8.98 -15.23 3.66
CA ALA A 105 -9.18 -16.26 2.64
C ALA A 105 -10.64 -16.20 2.13
N THR A 106 -10.82 -15.70 0.91
CA THR A 106 -12.15 -15.66 0.25
C THR A 106 -12.60 -17.05 -0.19
N ASN A 107 -13.92 -17.24 -0.34
CA ASN A 107 -14.46 -18.54 -0.74
C ASN A 107 -14.16 -18.84 -2.23
N GLY A 108 -13.74 -20.07 -2.51
CA GLY A 108 -13.52 -20.55 -3.88
C GLY A 108 -12.09 -20.36 -4.41
N ARG A 109 -11.89 -20.67 -5.70
CA ARG A 109 -10.57 -20.63 -6.37
C ARG A 109 -10.22 -19.27 -6.97
N ALA A 110 -11.14 -18.31 -6.89
CA ALA A 110 -10.96 -16.94 -7.37
C ALA A 110 -11.26 -15.94 -6.25
N ILE A 111 -10.68 -14.74 -6.33
CA ILE A 111 -11.00 -13.64 -5.41
C ILE A 111 -12.47 -13.26 -5.54
N ASP A 112 -13.19 -13.31 -4.42
CA ASP A 112 -14.56 -12.82 -4.33
C ASP A 112 -14.58 -11.30 -4.18
N ARG A 113 -14.92 -10.59 -5.27
CA ARG A 113 -15.03 -9.13 -5.27
C ARG A 113 -16.12 -8.61 -4.34
N ARG A 114 -17.18 -9.38 -4.08
CA ARG A 114 -18.21 -8.98 -3.10
C ARG A 114 -17.67 -8.99 -1.68
N ALA A 115 -16.76 -9.90 -1.36
CA ALA A 115 -16.08 -9.90 -0.06
C ALA A 115 -15.25 -8.61 0.13
N ILE A 116 -14.53 -8.18 -0.92
CA ILE A 116 -13.79 -6.91 -0.92
C ILE A 116 -14.74 -5.72 -0.75
N THR A 117 -15.84 -5.68 -1.51
CA THR A 117 -16.86 -4.62 -1.41
C THR A 117 -17.46 -4.53 -0.01
N ARG A 118 -17.78 -5.67 0.63
CA ARG A 118 -18.27 -5.68 2.02
C ARG A 118 -17.24 -5.11 2.99
N ARG A 119 -15.97 -5.48 2.86
CA ARG A 119 -14.92 -4.87 3.71
C ARG A 119 -14.80 -3.37 3.47
N LEU A 120 -14.88 -2.92 2.22
CA LEU A 120 -14.86 -1.49 1.90
C LEU A 120 -16.01 -0.74 2.60
N ALA A 121 -17.20 -1.32 2.65
CA ALA A 121 -18.33 -0.76 3.41
C ALA A 121 -18.07 -0.72 4.92
N GLU A 122 -17.52 -1.79 5.49
CA GLU A 122 -17.13 -1.83 6.92
C GLU A 122 -16.11 -0.73 7.24
N ILE A 123 -15.10 -0.56 6.38
CA ILE A 123 -14.07 0.48 6.50
C ILE A 123 -14.69 1.87 6.40
N ALA A 124 -15.56 2.10 5.41
CA ALA A 124 -16.27 3.37 5.25
C ALA A 124 -17.14 3.71 6.47
N SER A 125 -17.69 2.70 7.14
CA SER A 125 -18.47 2.89 8.37
C SER A 125 -17.61 3.16 9.60
N ALA A 126 -16.35 2.72 9.60
CA ALA A 126 -15.46 2.78 10.75
C ALA A 126 -14.50 3.98 10.73
N PHE A 127 -14.18 4.53 9.54
CA PHE A 127 -13.14 5.54 9.33
C PHE A 127 -13.63 6.67 8.40
N ASP A 128 -13.04 7.87 8.52
CA ASP A 128 -13.30 8.99 7.59
C ASP A 128 -12.42 8.82 6.34
N VAL A 129 -12.88 8.00 5.40
CA VAL A 129 -12.15 7.72 4.15
C VAL A 129 -12.31 8.87 3.17
N ARG A 130 -11.24 9.64 2.92
CA ARG A 130 -11.24 10.84 2.06
C ARG A 130 -10.83 10.60 0.62
N GLY A 131 -10.18 9.47 0.36
CA GLY A 131 -9.81 9.06 -0.99
C GLY A 131 -9.39 7.60 -1.05
N VAL A 132 -9.81 6.89 -2.09
CA VAL A 132 -9.37 5.52 -2.37
C VAL A 132 -8.74 5.48 -3.76
N ALA A 133 -7.42 5.42 -3.83
CA ALA A 133 -6.69 5.27 -5.08
C ALA A 133 -6.80 3.82 -5.59
N TYR A 134 -7.05 3.65 -6.89
CA TYR A 134 -7.15 2.33 -7.51
C TYR A 134 -6.54 2.31 -8.91
N ASP A 135 -6.11 1.14 -9.38
CA ASP A 135 -5.64 0.97 -10.77
C ASP A 135 -6.82 0.95 -11.77
N ARG A 136 -6.75 1.83 -12.77
CA ARG A 136 -7.78 2.07 -13.79
C ARG A 136 -8.20 0.81 -14.53
N TRP A 137 -7.26 -0.11 -14.78
CA TRP A 137 -7.50 -1.26 -15.66
C TRP A 137 -8.29 -2.41 -15.03
N ARG A 138 -8.48 -2.41 -13.71
CA ARG A 138 -9.06 -3.57 -12.99
C ARG A 138 -10.28 -3.24 -12.14
N PHE A 139 -10.76 -2.00 -12.23
CA PHE A 139 -11.78 -1.48 -11.33
C PHE A 139 -13.22 -1.64 -11.84
N ASP A 140 -13.44 -1.76 -13.15
CA ASP A 140 -14.79 -1.73 -13.75
C ASP A 140 -15.76 -2.73 -13.10
N ASP A 141 -15.33 -3.99 -12.91
CA ASP A 141 -16.15 -5.01 -12.25
C ASP A 141 -16.48 -4.65 -10.79
N LEU A 142 -15.55 -4.01 -10.07
CA LEU A 142 -15.77 -3.60 -8.68
C LEU A 142 -16.68 -2.38 -8.59
N ALA A 143 -16.59 -1.45 -9.55
CA ALA A 143 -17.41 -0.25 -9.64
C ALA A 143 -18.91 -0.59 -9.76
N VAL A 144 -19.23 -1.60 -10.59
CA VAL A 144 -20.59 -2.11 -10.74
C VAL A 144 -21.11 -2.65 -9.40
N ILE A 145 -20.32 -3.48 -8.71
CA ILE A 145 -20.73 -4.06 -7.42
C ILE A 145 -20.90 -2.97 -6.35
N LEU A 146 -20.01 -1.98 -6.28
CA LEU A 146 -20.13 -0.85 -5.35
C LEU A 146 -21.43 -0.08 -5.58
N THR A 147 -21.78 0.16 -6.86
CA THR A 147 -23.02 0.85 -7.24
C THR A 147 -24.25 0.03 -6.89
N ASP A 148 -24.26 -1.27 -7.21
CA ASP A 148 -25.37 -2.18 -6.93
C ASP A 148 -25.65 -2.33 -5.42
N GLU A 149 -24.59 -2.31 -4.61
CA GLU A 149 -24.68 -2.42 -3.14
C GLU A 149 -24.86 -1.06 -2.45
N GLY A 150 -24.91 0.05 -3.20
CA GLY A 150 -25.13 1.40 -2.67
C GLY A 150 -23.99 1.94 -1.80
N ILE A 151 -22.75 1.51 -2.07
CA ILE A 151 -21.57 1.91 -1.30
C ILE A 151 -20.92 3.12 -1.99
N ASP A 152 -21.01 4.27 -1.33
CA ASP A 152 -20.38 5.51 -1.79
C ASP A 152 -19.02 5.69 -1.10
N LEU A 153 -17.97 5.71 -1.91
CA LEU A 153 -16.58 5.92 -1.49
C LEU A 153 -15.91 6.88 -2.49
N PRO A 154 -15.01 7.78 -2.03
CA PRO A 154 -14.29 8.71 -2.89
C PRO A 154 -13.19 8.01 -3.69
N MET A 155 -13.59 7.17 -4.65
CA MET A 155 -12.70 6.42 -5.52
C MET A 155 -11.99 7.36 -6.50
N LYS A 156 -10.64 7.35 -6.54
CA LYS A 156 -9.84 8.16 -7.45
C LYS A 156 -8.95 7.28 -8.35
N PRO A 157 -9.04 7.40 -9.69
CA PRO A 157 -8.23 6.60 -10.59
C PRO A 157 -6.75 6.96 -10.50
N TRP A 158 -5.90 5.97 -10.30
CA TRP A 158 -4.45 6.13 -10.19
C TRP A 158 -3.71 5.50 -11.38
N GLY A 159 -2.66 6.17 -11.86
CA GLY A 159 -1.82 5.64 -12.93
C GLY A 159 -0.65 4.81 -12.39
N GLN A 160 -0.40 3.65 -12.97
CA GLN A 160 0.74 2.78 -12.62
C GLN A 160 2.06 3.18 -13.32
N GLY A 161 2.08 4.33 -14.01
CA GLY A 161 3.26 4.85 -14.70
C GLY A 161 4.16 5.72 -13.83
N TYR A 162 5.38 5.99 -14.30
CA TYR A 162 6.39 6.80 -13.60
C TYR A 162 5.88 8.19 -13.17
N LYS A 163 5.04 8.84 -14.00
CA LYS A 163 4.44 10.14 -13.68
C LYS A 163 3.68 10.15 -12.37
N ASP A 164 2.87 9.13 -12.14
CA ASP A 164 1.98 9.06 -10.98
C ASP A 164 2.65 8.36 -9.80
N MET A 165 3.39 7.28 -10.06
CA MET A 165 4.07 6.48 -9.04
C MET A 165 5.35 7.13 -8.49
N GLY A 166 6.12 7.86 -9.30
CA GLY A 166 7.41 8.43 -8.88
C GLY A 166 7.32 9.31 -7.65
N PRO A 167 6.51 10.39 -7.68
CA PRO A 167 6.33 11.25 -6.51
C PRO A 167 5.81 10.51 -5.28
N ALA A 168 4.97 9.49 -5.48
CA ALA A 168 4.39 8.71 -4.39
C ALA A 168 5.42 7.75 -3.74
N VAL A 169 6.27 7.12 -4.55
CA VAL A 169 7.40 6.30 -4.09
C VAL A 169 8.39 7.16 -3.31
N ASP A 170 8.73 8.34 -3.82
CA ASP A 170 9.64 9.28 -3.16
C ASP A 170 9.06 9.77 -1.82
N THR A 171 7.76 10.06 -1.79
CA THR A 171 7.06 10.47 -0.55
C THR A 171 7.07 9.36 0.48
N LEU A 172 6.77 8.12 0.09
CA LEU A 172 6.77 6.99 1.02
C LEU A 172 8.18 6.70 1.56
N GLU A 173 9.22 6.73 0.71
CA GLU A 173 10.60 6.56 1.18
C GLU A 173 10.96 7.64 2.22
N THR A 174 10.60 8.90 1.95
CA THR A 174 10.83 10.00 2.88
C THR A 174 10.11 9.78 4.22
N LEU A 175 8.83 9.39 4.19
CA LEU A 175 8.06 9.10 5.41
C LEU A 175 8.71 8.00 6.26
N VAL A 176 9.25 6.94 5.62
CA VAL A 176 9.93 5.86 6.35
C VAL A 176 11.24 6.35 6.96
N LEU A 177 12.05 7.09 6.21
CA LEU A 177 13.33 7.63 6.71
C LEU A 177 13.13 8.63 7.86
N ASP A 178 12.09 9.45 7.78
CA ASP A 178 11.77 10.47 8.79
C ASP A 178 10.97 9.91 9.98
N ARG A 179 10.67 8.60 9.99
CA ARG A 179 9.81 7.94 11.00
C ARG A 179 8.40 8.52 11.06
N GLY A 180 7.93 9.07 9.94
CA GLY A 180 6.56 9.57 9.73
C GLY A 180 5.56 8.50 9.29
N LEU A 181 5.90 7.22 9.48
CA LEU A 181 5.05 6.07 9.16
C LEU A 181 5.02 5.11 10.36
N GLN A 182 3.86 4.50 10.64
CA GLN A 182 3.71 3.46 11.66
C GLN A 182 2.91 2.29 11.10
N HIS A 183 3.54 1.15 10.82
CA HIS A 183 2.89 0.01 10.16
C HIS A 183 2.66 -1.21 11.07
N GLY A 184 2.93 -1.08 12.38
CA GLY A 184 2.62 -2.11 13.37
C GLY A 184 3.31 -3.46 13.16
N GLY A 185 4.36 -3.52 12.32
CA GLY A 185 5.04 -4.76 11.99
C GLY A 185 4.19 -5.77 11.22
N HIS A 186 3.16 -5.34 10.47
CA HIS A 186 2.25 -6.27 9.78
C HIS A 186 3.00 -7.23 8.84
N PRO A 187 2.97 -8.56 9.06
CA PRO A 187 3.92 -9.49 8.44
C PRO A 187 3.79 -9.57 6.92
N VAL A 188 2.56 -9.51 6.40
CA VAL A 188 2.28 -9.55 4.95
C VAL A 188 2.78 -8.29 4.25
N LEU A 189 2.63 -7.12 4.91
CA LEU A 189 3.07 -5.85 4.34
C LEU A 189 4.60 -5.78 4.36
N THR A 190 5.22 -6.18 5.47
CA THR A 190 6.68 -6.31 5.59
C THR A 190 7.25 -7.26 4.52
N TRP A 191 6.58 -8.39 4.29
CA TRP A 191 6.95 -9.31 3.21
C TRP A 191 6.87 -8.62 1.84
N CYS A 192 5.78 -7.94 1.51
CA CYS A 192 5.66 -7.18 0.26
C CYS A 192 6.75 -6.11 0.09
N VAL A 193 7.12 -5.41 1.16
CA VAL A 193 8.22 -4.43 1.12
C VAL A 193 9.56 -5.11 0.85
N SER A 194 9.82 -6.25 1.50
CA SER A 194 11.08 -6.99 1.34
C SER A 194 11.32 -7.52 -0.07
N ASN A 195 10.24 -7.74 -0.84
CA ASN A 195 10.27 -8.21 -2.22
C ASN A 195 10.45 -7.09 -3.25
N ALA A 196 10.25 -5.83 -2.84
CA ALA A 196 10.03 -4.73 -3.76
C ALA A 196 11.33 -4.19 -4.38
N VAL A 197 11.35 -4.18 -5.71
CA VAL A 197 12.43 -3.62 -6.52
C VAL A 197 11.99 -2.31 -7.16
N VAL A 198 12.87 -1.31 -7.13
CA VAL A 198 12.64 -0.03 -7.80
C VAL A 198 13.33 -0.01 -9.16
N THR A 199 12.67 0.61 -10.13
CA THR A 199 13.25 0.95 -11.43
C THR A 199 13.11 2.44 -11.68
N SER A 200 14.02 2.98 -12.48
CA SER A 200 14.02 4.38 -12.88
C SER A 200 13.86 4.50 -14.38
N ASP A 201 13.13 5.52 -14.82
CA ASP A 201 13.14 5.93 -16.22
C ASP A 201 14.37 6.80 -16.54
N PRO A 202 14.64 7.13 -17.82
CA PRO A 202 15.77 7.99 -18.19
C PRO A 202 15.70 9.42 -17.62
N ALA A 203 14.51 9.88 -17.20
CA ALA A 203 14.33 11.16 -16.54
C ALA A 203 14.60 11.10 -15.03
N GLY A 204 14.87 9.90 -14.49
CA GLY A 204 15.15 9.67 -13.08
C GLY A 204 13.90 9.45 -12.23
N ALA A 205 12.70 9.42 -12.82
CA ALA A 205 11.48 9.10 -12.09
C ALA A 205 11.47 7.61 -11.74
N ARG A 206 11.10 7.29 -10.51
CA ARG A 206 11.13 5.93 -9.98
C ARG A 206 9.76 5.27 -9.99
N LYS A 207 9.71 3.94 -9.99
CA LYS A 207 8.50 3.17 -9.68
C LYS A 207 8.89 1.80 -9.14
N LEU A 208 7.94 1.16 -8.45
CA LEU A 208 8.05 -0.25 -8.08
C LEU A 208 7.79 -1.12 -9.32
N ASP A 209 8.67 -2.09 -9.56
CA ASP A 209 8.59 -2.98 -10.72
C ASP A 209 8.12 -4.38 -10.29
N LYS A 210 6.86 -4.70 -10.61
CA LYS A 210 6.26 -6.02 -10.33
C LYS A 210 7.00 -7.17 -11.02
N ALA A 211 7.59 -6.96 -12.20
CA ALA A 211 8.24 -8.02 -12.98
C ALA A 211 9.65 -8.33 -12.49
N LYS A 212 10.35 -7.33 -11.92
CA LYS A 212 11.68 -7.53 -11.31
C LYS A 212 11.64 -7.88 -9.82
N SER A 213 10.52 -7.64 -9.17
CA SER A 213 10.36 -8.00 -7.75
C SER A 213 10.41 -9.50 -7.55
N ILE A 214 10.93 -9.93 -6.39
CA ILE A 214 11.17 -11.35 -6.08
C ILE A 214 9.85 -12.11 -5.97
N ASP A 215 8.86 -11.48 -5.34
CA ASP A 215 7.53 -12.03 -5.15
C ASP A 215 6.50 -10.88 -5.04
N ARG A 216 5.32 -11.13 -4.48
CA ARG A 216 4.20 -10.17 -4.43
C ARG A 216 4.58 -8.89 -3.71
N ILE A 217 4.16 -7.78 -4.31
CA ILE A 217 4.37 -6.41 -3.83
C ILE A 217 3.05 -5.64 -3.73
N ASP A 218 1.91 -6.30 -3.86
CA ASP A 218 0.60 -5.65 -3.96
C ASP A 218 0.30 -4.77 -2.72
N GLY A 219 0.74 -5.19 -1.54
CA GLY A 219 0.64 -4.40 -0.31
C GLY A 219 1.40 -3.06 -0.35
N ILE A 220 2.64 -3.06 -0.86
CA ILE A 220 3.44 -1.84 -0.93
C ILE A 220 2.98 -0.94 -2.08
N ILE A 221 2.47 -1.50 -3.19
CA ILE A 221 1.81 -0.74 -4.26
C ILE A 221 0.58 -0.02 -3.71
N ALA A 222 -0.28 -0.73 -2.97
CA ALA A 222 -1.43 -0.14 -2.29
C ALA A 222 -1.02 0.98 -1.33
N LEU A 223 0.02 0.79 -0.51
CA LEU A 223 0.51 1.83 0.40
C LEU A 223 1.05 3.06 -0.35
N VAL A 224 1.84 2.86 -1.41
CA VAL A 224 2.34 3.96 -2.27
C VAL A 224 1.17 4.74 -2.86
N MET A 225 0.13 4.07 -3.34
CA MET A 225 -1.07 4.73 -3.85
C MET A 225 -1.80 5.53 -2.76
N ALA A 226 -1.92 5.00 -1.54
CA ALA A 226 -2.55 5.68 -0.40
C ALA A 226 -1.80 6.95 0.02
N VAL A 227 -0.48 6.90 0.07
CA VAL A 227 0.37 8.06 0.35
C VAL A 227 0.31 9.06 -0.80
N GLY A 228 0.35 8.58 -2.04
CA GLY A 228 0.34 9.40 -3.24
C GLY A 228 -0.95 10.21 -3.42
N ILE A 229 -2.11 9.61 -3.15
CA ILE A 229 -3.39 10.32 -3.24
C ILE A 229 -3.51 11.40 -2.16
N HIS A 230 -3.06 11.12 -0.93
CA HIS A 230 -2.97 12.12 0.14
C HIS A 230 -2.05 13.28 -0.27
N ALA A 231 -0.87 12.98 -0.82
CA ALA A 231 0.11 14.01 -1.23
C ALA A 231 -0.39 14.92 -2.36
N ARG A 232 -1.44 14.53 -3.09
CA ARG A 232 -2.07 15.36 -4.13
C ARG A 232 -3.19 16.25 -3.61
N GLU A 233 -3.66 16.02 -2.39
CA GLU A 233 -4.69 16.89 -1.83
C GLU A 233 -4.07 18.23 -1.43
N PRO A 234 -4.74 19.34 -1.75
CA PRO A 234 -4.28 20.65 -1.31
C PRO A 234 -4.20 20.66 0.22
N ALA A 235 -3.09 21.17 0.76
CA ALA A 235 -2.95 21.34 2.19
C ALA A 235 -4.15 22.15 2.73
N PRO A 236 -4.76 21.75 3.86
CA PRO A 236 -5.89 22.48 4.41
C PRO A 236 -5.50 23.95 4.63
N GLN A 237 -6.29 24.87 4.07
CA GLN A 237 -6.10 26.30 4.30
C GLN A 237 -6.30 26.58 5.79
N GLN A 238 -5.21 26.88 6.50
CA GLN A 238 -5.28 27.41 7.85
C GLN A 238 -5.78 28.85 7.76
N TYR A 239 -7.08 29.06 7.96
CA TYR A 239 -7.59 30.40 8.24
C TYR A 239 -7.19 30.77 9.66
N SER A 240 -6.17 31.63 9.80
CA SER A 240 -5.86 32.25 11.09
C SER A 240 -7.03 33.17 11.48
N ALA A 241 -7.68 32.87 12.60
CA ALA A 241 -8.78 33.66 13.16
C ALA A 241 -8.30 34.93 13.88
N GLU A 242 -7.11 35.47 13.55
CA GLU A 242 -6.57 36.67 14.20
C GLU A 242 -6.90 37.99 13.50
N VAL A 243 -7.69 37.99 12.42
CA VAL A 243 -8.07 39.24 11.72
C VAL A 243 -9.57 39.48 11.80
N MET A 244 -10.11 39.67 13.01
CA MET A 244 -11.43 40.28 13.18
C MET A 244 -11.63 41.00 14.52
N LEU A 245 -10.59 41.71 14.98
CA LEU A 245 -10.68 42.66 16.10
C LEU A 245 -9.87 43.91 15.79
N ILE A 246 -10.36 44.75 14.88
CA ILE A 246 -10.07 46.19 14.83
C ILE A 246 -11.33 46.92 14.40
#